data_AF-A0A2D4XPC7-F1
#
_entry.id   AF-A0A2D4XPC7-F1
#
_cell.length_a   1.000
_cell.length_b   1.000
_cell.length_c   1.000
_cell.angle_alpha   90.00
_cell.angle_beta   90.00
_cell.angle_gamma   90.00
#
_symmetry.space_group_name_H-M   'P 1'
#
loop_
_entity.id
_entity.type
_entity.pdbx_description
1 polymer ?
#
loop_
_entity_poly.entity_id
_entity_poly.type
_entity_poly.pdbx_seq_one_letter_code
_entity_poly.pdbx_strand_id
1 'polypeptide(L)'
;MNSSYSQENKNVLLIYGTQNYEHFTARQLVADEWNIEILQVAGSTVGKRQRDSIISENLKLWDKLDKTIPNSREKFYEDVTYKLLPIWNSATIINSNKRLQRKLNRYKTDSTNITREFKRINKDGYVLWTIREINYNMESKKLFDLEVNWKKEKLKIIK
;
A
#
# COMPACT_ATOMS: atom_id res chain seq x y z
N MET A 1 26.74 21.30 6.95
CA MET A 1 27.04 21.80 5.58
C MET A 1 26.76 20.69 4.58
N ASN A 2 25.87 20.99 3.64
CA ASN A 2 25.60 20.33 2.36
C ASN A 2 25.26 18.83 2.36
N SER A 3 24.01 18.49 2.71
CA SER A 3 23.35 17.39 2.01
C SER A 3 23.00 17.89 0.62
N SER A 4 23.83 17.56 -0.37
CA SER A 4 23.45 17.62 -1.76
C SER A 4 22.28 16.67 -1.97
N TYR A 5 21.05 17.17 -1.84
CA TYR A 5 19.90 16.58 -2.52
C TYR A 5 20.26 16.63 -4.00
N SER A 6 20.72 15.51 -4.55
CA SER A 6 20.77 15.34 -5.99
C SER A 6 19.33 15.49 -6.49
N GLN A 7 19.01 16.69 -7.00
CA GLN A 7 17.80 17.02 -7.75
C GLN A 7 17.80 16.27 -9.09
N GLU A 8 17.96 14.95 -9.06
CA GLU A 8 17.55 14.12 -10.18
C GLU A 8 16.03 14.04 -10.13
N ASN A 9 15.37 14.90 -10.91
CA ASN A 9 14.05 14.82 -11.55
C ASN A 9 13.09 13.64 -11.20
N LYS A 10 12.94 13.25 -9.94
CA LYS A 10 11.97 12.23 -9.54
C LYS A 10 10.57 12.77 -9.75
N ASN A 11 9.72 11.95 -10.36
CA ASN A 11 8.30 12.23 -10.46
C ASN A 11 7.71 12.09 -9.05
N VAL A 12 7.20 13.17 -8.47
CA VAL A 12 6.69 13.16 -7.09
C VAL A 12 5.19 13.37 -7.09
N LEU A 13 4.45 12.41 -6.53
CA LEU A 13 3.01 12.51 -6.30
C LEU A 13 2.75 12.90 -4.85
N LEU A 14 2.21 14.09 -4.64
CA LEU A 14 1.87 14.59 -3.32
C LEU A 14 0.48 14.08 -2.91
N ILE A 15 0.40 13.48 -1.72
CA ILE A 15 -0.85 12.97 -1.17
C ILE A 15 -1.14 13.59 0.20
N TYR A 16 -2.42 13.77 0.49
CA TYR A 16 -2.91 14.16 1.82
C TYR A 16 -4.03 13.23 2.26
N GLY A 17 -4.25 13.16 3.56
CA GLY A 17 -5.26 12.29 4.17
C GLY A 17 -4.76 10.90 4.52
N THR A 18 -5.58 10.17 5.27
CA THR A 18 -5.34 8.77 5.62
C THR A 18 -6.01 7.87 4.60
N GLN A 19 -5.23 7.00 3.97
CA GLN A 19 -5.75 5.97 3.09
C GLN A 19 -5.85 4.64 3.84
N ASN A 20 -6.79 3.78 3.45
CA ASN A 20 -6.75 2.40 3.90
C ASN A 20 -5.43 1.75 3.43
N TYR A 21 -4.85 0.89 4.27
CA TYR A 21 -3.58 0.21 4.04
C TYR A 21 -3.53 -0.50 2.68
N GLU A 22 -4.60 -1.21 2.28
CA GLU A 22 -4.63 -1.90 0.99
C GLU A 22 -4.56 -0.92 -0.20
N HIS A 23 -5.25 0.21 -0.09
CA HIS A 23 -5.24 1.24 -1.13
C HIS A 23 -3.88 1.94 -1.22
N PHE A 24 -3.27 2.25 -0.08
CA PHE A 24 -1.93 2.81 -0.04
C PHE A 24 -0.89 1.85 -0.64
N THR A 25 -0.97 0.56 -0.27
CA THR A 25 -0.10 -0.50 -0.82
C THR A 25 -0.26 -0.62 -2.34
N ALA A 26 -1.49 -0.69 -2.84
CA ALA A 26 -1.75 -0.75 -4.28
C ALA A 26 -1.17 0.46 -5.02
N ARG A 27 -1.34 1.66 -4.44
CA ARG A 27 -0.79 2.89 -5.00
C ARG A 27 0.73 2.88 -5.03
N GLN A 28 1.38 2.43 -3.96
CA GLN A 28 2.84 2.35 -3.90
C GLN A 28 3.39 1.41 -4.98
N LEU A 29 2.77 0.24 -5.18
CA LEU A 29 3.19 -0.70 -6.22
C LEU A 29 3.15 -0.08 -7.63
N VAL A 30 2.08 0.63 -7.95
CA VAL A 30 1.97 1.32 -9.25
C VAL A 30 2.95 2.48 -9.34
N ALA A 31 3.12 3.24 -8.26
CA ALA A 31 4.09 4.33 -8.22
C ALA A 31 5.52 3.83 -8.46
N ASP A 32 5.90 2.70 -7.85
CA ASP A 32 7.20 2.06 -8.09
C ASP A 32 7.34 1.62 -9.57
N GLU A 33 6.30 1.03 -10.17
CA GLU A 33 6.28 0.65 -11.59
C GLU A 33 6.41 1.86 -12.54
N TRP A 34 5.87 3.01 -12.12
CA TRP A 34 5.87 4.26 -12.87
C TRP A 34 7.04 5.20 -12.53
N ASN A 35 7.96 4.76 -11.65
CA ASN A 35 9.06 5.57 -11.11
C ASN A 35 8.57 6.90 -10.51
N ILE A 36 7.49 6.83 -9.73
CA ILE A 36 6.87 7.92 -8.99
C ILE A 36 7.16 7.72 -7.50
N GLU A 37 7.65 8.77 -6.84
CA GLU A 37 7.76 8.83 -5.39
C GLU A 37 6.47 9.39 -4.80
N ILE A 38 5.86 8.68 -3.85
CA ILE A 38 4.68 9.16 -3.14
C ILE A 38 5.14 9.88 -1.87
N LEU A 39 4.77 11.15 -1.74
CA LEU A 39 5.05 11.94 -0.53
C LEU A 39 3.74 12.29 0.18
N GLN A 40 3.56 11.77 1.38
CA GLN A 40 2.45 12.17 2.25
C GLN A 40 2.79 13.48 2.95
N VAL A 41 2.20 14.58 2.49
CA VAL A 41 2.53 15.94 2.95
C VAL A 41 1.59 16.45 4.04
N ALA A 42 0.47 15.77 4.27
CA ALA A 42 -0.46 16.13 5.33
C ALA A 42 -1.41 14.99 5.73
N GLY A 43 -1.95 15.10 6.95
CA GLY A 43 -3.02 14.24 7.46
C GLY A 43 -4.39 14.57 6.87
N SER A 44 -5.46 14.26 7.60
CA SER A 44 -6.85 14.33 7.12
C SER A 44 -7.40 15.75 6.96
N THR A 45 -6.80 16.73 7.64
CA THR A 45 -7.22 18.13 7.60
C THR A 45 -6.11 18.98 6.96
N VAL A 46 -6.42 19.60 5.82
CA VAL A 46 -5.52 20.51 5.10
C VAL A 46 -6.21 21.84 4.84
N GLY A 47 -5.50 22.94 5.05
CA GLY A 47 -6.00 24.27 4.68
C GLY A 47 -6.16 24.38 3.16
N LYS A 48 -7.11 25.22 2.71
CA LYS A 48 -7.39 25.42 1.28
C LYS A 48 -6.13 25.73 0.46
N ARG A 49 -5.29 26.66 0.94
CA ARG A 49 -4.03 27.04 0.26
C ARG A 49 -3.08 25.87 0.05
N GLN A 50 -2.93 25.00 1.06
CA GLN A 50 -2.08 23.80 0.94
C GLN A 50 -2.67 22.81 -0.05
N ARG A 51 -4.00 22.60 0.00
CA ARG A 51 -4.70 21.73 -0.97
C ARG A 51 -4.50 22.23 -2.40
N ASP A 52 -4.69 23.52 -2.64
CA ASP A 52 -4.54 24.13 -3.97
C ASP A 52 -3.09 23.97 -4.48
N SER A 53 -2.10 24.15 -3.60
CA SER A 53 -0.70 23.90 -3.92
C SER A 53 -0.42 22.44 -4.29
N ILE A 54 -0.96 21.48 -3.53
CA ILE A 54 -0.80 20.05 -3.82
C ILE A 54 -1.41 19.69 -5.17
N ILE A 55 -2.62 20.21 -5.46
CA ILE A 55 -3.29 20.00 -6.74
C ILE A 55 -2.44 20.56 -7.88
N SER A 56 -1.90 21.77 -7.72
CA SER A 56 -1.07 22.41 -8.75
C SER A 56 0.21 21.61 -9.05
N GLU A 57 0.91 21.13 -8.03
CA GLU A 57 2.12 20.32 -8.23
C GLU A 57 1.80 18.97 -8.87
N ASN A 58 0.72 18.31 -8.44
CA ASN A 58 0.29 17.06 -9.06
C ASN A 58 -0.14 17.24 -10.52
N LEU A 59 -0.77 18.37 -10.88
CA LEU A 59 -1.10 18.67 -12.29
C LEU A 59 0.16 18.76 -13.15
N LYS A 60 1.20 19.46 -12.68
CA LYS A 60 2.50 19.53 -13.39
C LYS A 60 3.12 18.15 -13.59
N LEU A 61 3.00 17.25 -12.61
CA LEU A 61 3.45 15.87 -12.74
C LEU A 61 2.72 15.15 -13.89
N TRP A 62 1.39 15.21 -13.91
CA TRP A 62 0.60 14.54 -14.95
C TRP A 62 0.87 15.13 -16.33
N ASP A 63 0.94 16.47 -16.45
CA ASP A 63 1.31 17.13 -17.71
C ASP A 63 2.70 16.70 -18.22
N LYS A 64 3.65 16.45 -17.30
CA LYS A 64 4.98 15.92 -17.64
C LYS A 64 4.88 14.47 -18.15
N LEU A 65 4.10 13.64 -17.49
CA LEU A 65 3.92 12.22 -17.84
C LEU A 65 3.10 12.04 -19.12
N ASP A 66 2.15 12.93 -19.41
CA ASP A 66 1.32 12.88 -20.61
C ASP A 66 2.12 13.04 -21.91
N LYS A 67 3.33 13.60 -21.83
CA LYS A 67 4.27 13.68 -22.95
C LYS A 67 4.77 12.30 -23.42
N THR A 68 4.74 11.30 -22.55
CA THR A 68 5.19 9.92 -22.85
C THR A 68 4.05 8.92 -22.77
N ILE A 69 3.11 9.10 -21.85
CA ILE A 69 1.98 8.21 -21.60
C ILE A 69 0.70 9.06 -21.63
N PRO A 70 -0.05 9.10 -22.75
CA PRO A 70 -1.27 9.90 -22.84
C PRO A 70 -2.30 9.49 -21.78
N ASN A 71 -2.98 10.46 -21.16
CA ASN A 71 -3.93 10.27 -20.05
C ASN A 71 -3.27 9.53 -18.87
N SER A 72 -2.05 9.94 -18.52
CA SER A 72 -1.20 9.34 -17.50
C SER A 72 -1.90 9.26 -16.15
N ARG A 73 -2.66 10.29 -15.79
CA ARG A 73 -3.42 10.34 -14.54
C ARG A 73 -4.47 9.24 -14.49
N GLU A 74 -5.33 9.17 -15.50
CA GLU A 74 -6.41 8.18 -15.58
C GLU A 74 -5.84 6.76 -15.58
N LYS A 75 -4.82 6.51 -16.43
CA LYS A 75 -4.13 5.22 -16.49
C LYS A 75 -3.48 4.83 -15.18
N PHE A 76 -2.84 5.76 -14.49
CA PHE A 76 -2.27 5.49 -13.17
C PHE A 76 -3.36 5.04 -12.19
N TYR A 77 -4.53 5.69 -12.15
CA TYR A 77 -5.62 5.27 -11.28
C TYR A 77 -6.30 3.96 -11.70
N GLU A 78 -6.35 3.66 -13.00
CA GLU A 78 -6.79 2.36 -13.52
C GLU A 78 -5.84 1.24 -13.06
N ASP A 79 -4.53 1.44 -13.19
CA ASP A 79 -3.51 0.51 -12.71
C ASP A 79 -3.62 0.30 -11.19
N VAL A 80 -3.83 1.39 -10.42
CA VAL A 80 -4.03 1.29 -8.96
C VAL A 80 -5.26 0.45 -8.65
N THR A 81 -6.35 0.65 -9.38
CA THR A 81 -7.60 -0.13 -9.21
C THR A 81 -7.35 -1.60 -9.52
N TYR A 82 -6.60 -1.88 -10.60
CA TYR A 82 -6.25 -3.24 -10.99
C TYR A 82 -5.39 -3.95 -9.93
N LYS A 83 -4.39 -3.26 -9.36
CA LYS A 83 -3.55 -3.80 -8.27
C LYS A 83 -4.30 -3.90 -6.95
N LEU A 84 -5.28 -3.02 -6.69
CA LEU A 84 -6.05 -3.01 -5.46
C LEU A 84 -6.91 -4.28 -5.32
N LEU A 85 -7.54 -4.73 -6.42
CA LEU A 85 -8.45 -5.86 -6.40
C LEU A 85 -7.87 -7.14 -5.73
N PRO A 86 -6.71 -7.69 -6.14
CA PRO A 86 -6.14 -8.86 -5.49
C PRO A 86 -5.77 -8.62 -4.02
N ILE A 87 -5.28 -7.42 -3.69
CA ILE A 87 -4.87 -7.05 -2.33
C ILE A 87 -6.11 -7.00 -1.43
N TRP A 88 -7.16 -6.30 -1.85
CA TRP A 88 -8.40 -6.16 -1.11
C TRP A 88 -9.11 -7.50 -0.92
N ASN A 89 -9.21 -8.31 -1.98
CA ASN A 89 -9.87 -9.61 -1.90
C ASN A 89 -9.10 -10.59 -0.99
N SER A 90 -7.77 -10.63 -1.10
CA SER A 90 -6.96 -11.47 -0.20
C SER A 90 -7.05 -11.01 1.26
N ALA A 91 -7.05 -9.70 1.51
CA ALA A 91 -7.29 -9.11 2.83
C ALA A 91 -8.66 -9.49 3.39
N THR A 92 -9.69 -9.53 2.54
CA THR A 92 -11.05 -9.92 2.91
C THR A 92 -11.12 -11.41 3.28
N ILE A 93 -10.50 -12.28 2.48
CA ILE A 93 -10.40 -13.73 2.76
C ILE A 93 -9.67 -13.98 4.09
N ILE A 94 -8.58 -13.25 4.35
CA ILE A 94 -7.85 -13.34 5.63
C ILE A 94 -8.79 -12.98 6.80
N ASN A 95 -9.51 -11.87 6.68
CA ASN A 95 -10.38 -11.36 7.74
C ASN A 95 -11.60 -12.25 8.00
N SER A 96 -12.18 -12.85 6.95
CA SER A 96 -13.35 -13.71 7.06
C SER A 96 -13.02 -15.16 7.46
N ASN A 97 -11.76 -15.59 7.38
CA ASN A 97 -11.37 -16.96 7.70
C ASN A 97 -11.42 -17.25 9.21
N LYS A 98 -12.53 -17.82 9.69
CA LYS A 98 -12.76 -18.15 11.12
C LYS A 98 -11.63 -18.98 11.74
N ARG A 99 -11.04 -19.93 11.01
CA ARG A 99 -9.96 -20.78 11.54
C ARG A 99 -8.68 -19.98 11.77
N LEU A 100 -8.32 -19.12 10.82
CA LEU A 100 -7.20 -18.22 10.95
C LEU A 100 -7.45 -17.22 12.08
N GLN A 101 -8.62 -16.60 12.15
CA GLN A 101 -8.94 -15.64 13.23
C GLN A 101 -8.83 -16.27 14.62
N ARG A 102 -9.32 -17.51 14.80
CA ARG A 102 -9.10 -18.27 16.04
C ARG A 102 -7.62 -18.51 16.34
N LYS A 103 -6.79 -18.75 15.32
CA LYS A 103 -5.36 -18.92 15.48
C LYS A 103 -4.68 -17.59 15.85
N LEU A 104 -5.02 -16.48 15.18
CA LEU A 104 -4.49 -15.15 15.46
C LEU A 104 -4.81 -14.70 16.89
N ASN A 105 -6.03 -14.98 17.37
CA ASN A 105 -6.42 -14.65 18.74
C ASN A 105 -5.60 -15.38 19.81
N ARG A 106 -4.91 -16.49 19.49
CA ARG A 106 -3.99 -17.16 20.43
C ARG A 106 -2.64 -16.45 20.56
N TYR A 107 -2.30 -15.59 19.61
CA TYR A 107 -1.09 -14.76 19.67
C TYR A 107 -1.37 -13.38 20.26
N LYS A 108 -2.63 -12.94 20.30
CA LYS A 108 -2.99 -11.67 20.92
C LYS A 108 -2.79 -11.76 22.42
N THR A 109 -2.00 -10.84 22.94
CA THR A 109 -1.94 -10.53 24.37
C THR A 109 -2.46 -9.11 24.56
N ASP A 110 -2.71 -8.71 25.81
CA ASP A 110 -3.11 -7.33 26.11
C ASP A 110 -2.08 -6.30 25.62
N SER A 111 -0.81 -6.72 25.45
CA SER A 111 0.29 -5.85 25.02
C SER A 111 0.72 -6.00 23.57
N THR A 112 0.03 -6.82 22.77
CA THR A 112 0.42 -7.09 21.40
C THR A 112 -0.71 -6.96 20.40
N ASN A 113 -0.41 -6.30 19.28
CA ASN A 113 -1.28 -6.19 18.13
C ASN A 113 -0.80 -7.14 17.02
N ILE A 114 -1.76 -7.74 16.32
CA ILE A 114 -1.48 -8.56 15.15
C ILE A 114 -1.70 -7.72 13.90
N THR A 115 -0.66 -7.56 13.10
CA THR A 115 -0.70 -6.83 11.84
C THR A 115 -0.41 -7.76 10.66
N ARG A 116 -0.81 -7.30 9.48
CA ARG A 116 -0.52 -7.95 8.21
C ARG A 116 0.30 -6.99 7.36
N GLU A 117 1.36 -7.52 6.77
CA GLU A 117 2.23 -6.80 5.86
C GLU A 117 2.11 -7.46 4.49
N PHE A 118 1.74 -6.69 3.48
CA PHE A 118 1.77 -7.17 2.10
C PHE A 118 3.22 -7.42 1.66
N LYS A 119 3.47 -8.53 0.95
CA LYS A 119 4.81 -8.83 0.40
C LYS A 119 4.86 -8.80 -1.11
N ARG A 120 3.99 -9.55 -1.78
CA ARG A 120 3.99 -9.64 -3.25
C ARG A 120 2.70 -10.28 -3.76
N ILE A 121 2.46 -10.08 -5.05
CA ILE A 121 1.50 -10.85 -5.85
C ILE A 121 2.31 -11.63 -6.87
N ASN A 122 2.09 -12.94 -7.01
CA ASN A 122 2.72 -13.74 -8.05
C ASN A 122 1.86 -13.78 -9.34
N LYS A 123 2.45 -14.26 -10.44
CA LYS A 123 1.80 -14.33 -11.76
C LYS A 123 0.54 -15.22 -11.76
N ASP A 124 0.48 -16.19 -10.85
CA ASP A 124 -0.64 -17.13 -10.72
C ASP A 124 -1.80 -16.57 -9.88
N GLY A 125 -1.70 -15.31 -9.44
CA GLY A 125 -2.74 -14.65 -8.64
C GLY A 125 -2.76 -15.06 -7.17
N TYR A 126 -1.63 -15.52 -6.63
CA TYR A 126 -1.45 -15.64 -5.19
C TYR A 126 -0.89 -14.36 -4.60
N VAL A 127 -1.47 -13.94 -3.49
CA VAL A 127 -0.98 -12.81 -2.69
C VAL A 127 -0.29 -13.36 -1.45
N LEU A 128 0.97 -12.95 -1.25
CA LEU A 128 1.75 -13.28 -0.08
C LEU A 128 1.65 -12.14 0.95
N TRP A 129 1.25 -12.51 2.15
CA TRP A 129 1.19 -11.64 3.32
C TRP A 129 2.10 -12.18 4.42
N THR A 130 2.76 -11.31 5.17
CA THR A 130 3.44 -11.68 6.41
C THR A 130 2.58 -11.24 7.58
N ILE A 131 2.30 -12.16 8.49
CA ILE A 131 1.62 -11.86 9.75
C ILE A 131 2.67 -11.55 10.80
N ARG A 132 2.51 -10.39 11.45
CA ARG A 132 3.40 -9.92 12.51
C ARG A 132 2.64 -9.70 13.80
N GLU A 133 3.37 -9.89 14.87
CA GLU A 133 3.04 -9.39 16.19
C GLU A 133 3.84 -8.10 16.41
N ILE A 134 3.19 -7.05 16.91
CA ILE A 134 3.80 -5.78 17.27
C ILE A 134 3.47 -5.48 18.73
N ASN A 135 4.47 -5.26 19.56
CA ASN A 135 4.27 -4.87 20.95
C ASN A 135 4.16 -3.34 21.11
N TYR A 136 3.87 -2.86 22.33
CA TYR A 136 3.81 -1.43 22.63
C TYR A 136 5.13 -0.66 22.37
N ASN A 137 6.26 -1.35 22.37
CA ASN A 137 7.57 -0.77 22.06
C ASN A 137 7.83 -0.72 20.54
N MET A 138 6.82 -1.01 19.71
CA MET A 138 6.90 -1.07 18.25
C MET A 138 7.86 -2.14 17.71
N GLU A 139 8.27 -3.08 18.56
CA GLU A 139 9.08 -4.22 18.14
C GLU A 139 8.19 -5.20 17.38
N SER A 140 8.61 -5.58 16.18
CA SER A 140 7.85 -6.49 15.34
C SER A 140 8.48 -7.87 15.27
N LYS A 141 7.65 -8.90 15.46
CA LYS A 141 8.03 -10.30 15.31
C LYS A 141 7.21 -10.95 14.21
N LYS A 142 7.89 -11.57 13.25
CA LYS A 142 7.23 -12.41 12.24
C LYS A 142 6.64 -13.65 12.92
N LEU A 143 5.35 -13.90 12.71
CA LEU A 143 4.69 -15.13 13.19
C LEU A 143 4.68 -16.22 12.12
N PHE A 144 4.22 -15.89 10.92
CA PHE A 144 4.18 -16.79 9.76
C PHE A 144 3.78 -15.99 8.51
N ASP A 145 3.92 -16.62 7.34
CA ASP A 145 3.42 -16.07 6.09
C ASP A 145 2.08 -16.72 5.71
N LEU A 146 1.30 -15.99 4.92
CA LEU A 146 0.04 -16.42 4.35
C LEU A 146 0.10 -16.29 2.84
N GLU A 147 -0.17 -17.39 2.15
CA GLU A 147 -0.39 -17.40 0.71
C GLU A 147 -1.90 -17.51 0.45
N VAL A 148 -2.43 -16.52 -0.26
CA VAL A 148 -3.87 -16.41 -0.52
C VAL A 148 -4.12 -16.42 -2.02
N ASN A 149 -4.81 -17.45 -2.50
CA ASN A 149 -5.39 -17.44 -3.83
C ASN A 149 -6.70 -16.67 -3.77
N TRP A 150 -6.68 -15.40 -4.18
CA TRP A 150 -7.85 -14.53 -4.08
C TRP A 150 -8.97 -14.92 -5.06
N LYS A 151 -8.65 -15.61 -6.16
CA LYS A 151 -9.64 -16.07 -7.15
C LYS A 151 -10.39 -17.33 -6.71
N LYS A 152 -9.70 -18.23 -6.02
CA LYS A 152 -10.25 -19.51 -5.54
C LYS A 152 -10.67 -19.47 -4.07
N GLU A 153 -10.51 -18.31 -3.43
CA GLU A 153 -10.75 -18.10 -2.00
C GLU A 153 -10.00 -19.10 -1.10
N LYS A 154 -8.81 -19.53 -1.52
CA LYS A 154 -7.98 -20.48 -0.76
C LYS A 154 -6.89 -19.74 -0.01
N LEU A 155 -6.68 -20.13 1.24
CA LEU A 155 -5.64 -19.60 2.11
C LEU A 155 -4.78 -20.73 2.65
N LYS A 156 -3.46 -20.53 2.60
CA LYS A 156 -2.46 -21.45 3.13
C LYS A 156 -1.50 -20.71 4.06
N ILE A 157 -1.22 -21.31 5.21
CA ILE A 157 -0.18 -20.83 6.12
C ILE A 157 1.16 -21.41 5.67
N ILE A 158 2.16 -20.55 5.49
CA ILE A 158 3.54 -20.92 5.18
C ILE A 158 4.36 -20.64 6.44
N LYS A 159 5.14 -21.63 6.88
CA LYS A 159 6.07 -21.50 8.00
C LYS A 159 7.44 -21.10 7.48
#